data_AF-A0A537HK19-F1
#
_entry.id   AF-A0A537HK19-F1
#
_cell.length_a   1.000
_cell.length_b   1.000
_cell.length_c   1.000
_cell.angle_alpha   90.00
_cell.angle_beta   90.00
_cell.angle_gamma   90.00
#
_symmetry.space_group_name_H-M   'P 1'
#
loop_
_entity.id
_entity.type
_entity.pdbx_description
1 polymer ?
#
loop_
_entity_poly.entity_id
_entity_poly.type
_entity_poly.pdbx_seq_one_letter_code
_entity_poly.pdbx_strand_id
1 'polypeptide(L)'
;MLLASIAFAIPATAFAASNANASAASPSMFDHIVVLILENHSLNEIYGSSSAPYLTGLANAWSLSQGYSAVDHPSEPNYLALVSGLAGDCSNSS
;
A
#
# COMPACT_ATOMS: atom_id res chain seq x y z
N MET A 1 -61.27 -16.40 -2.58
CA MET A 1 -60.02 -16.11 -1.85
C MET A 1 -59.48 -14.81 -2.39
N LEU A 2 -59.65 -13.71 -1.64
CA LEU A 2 -59.19 -12.38 -2.03
C LEU A 2 -57.79 -12.19 -1.46
N LEU A 3 -56.75 -12.18 -2.30
CA LEU A 3 -55.41 -11.82 -1.84
C LEU A 3 -55.27 -10.29 -1.90
N ALA A 4 -55.23 -9.65 -0.73
CA ALA A 4 -54.81 -8.26 -0.60
C ALA A 4 -53.28 -8.20 -0.67
N SER A 5 -52.74 -7.41 -1.60
CA SER A 5 -51.30 -7.14 -1.68
C SER A 5 -50.97 -5.92 -0.83
N ILE A 6 -50.12 -6.07 0.18
CA ILE A 6 -49.58 -4.96 0.97
C ILE A 6 -48.31 -4.48 0.27
N ALA A 7 -48.33 -3.26 -0.27
CA ALA A 7 -47.13 -2.60 -0.76
C ALA A 7 -46.34 -2.06 0.44
N PHE A 8 -45.10 -2.53 0.64
CA PHE A 8 -44.20 -1.99 1.65
C PHE A 8 -43.45 -0.80 1.05
N ALA A 9 -43.72 0.41 1.53
CA ALA A 9 -42.97 1.60 1.14
C ALA A 9 -41.65 1.62 1.92
N ILE A 10 -40.52 1.45 1.24
CA ILE A 10 -39.19 1.58 1.82
C ILE A 10 -38.81 3.07 1.75
N PRO A 11 -38.54 3.76 2.86
CA PRO A 11 -38.07 5.14 2.80
C PRO A 11 -36.64 5.15 2.24
N ALA A 12 -36.45 5.78 1.08
CA ALA A 12 -35.13 6.07 0.54
C ALA A 12 -34.51 7.21 1.37
N THR A 13 -33.63 6.87 2.30
CA THR A 13 -32.78 7.84 2.98
C THR A 13 -31.73 8.36 1.99
N ALA A 14 -31.87 9.62 1.58
CA ALA A 14 -30.84 10.28 0.78
C ALA A 14 -29.58 10.46 1.66
N PHE A 15 -28.52 9.74 1.36
CA PHE A 15 -27.20 10.02 1.90
C PHE A 15 -26.72 11.33 1.27
N ALA A 16 -26.65 12.41 2.06
CA ALA A 16 -25.96 13.62 1.63
C ALA A 16 -24.46 13.29 1.60
N ALA A 17 -23.92 13.07 0.39
CA ALA A 17 -22.48 13.02 0.20
C ALA A 17 -21.92 14.40 0.52
N SER A 18 -21.33 14.56 1.71
CA SER A 18 -20.48 15.70 2.00
C SER A 18 -19.28 15.60 1.07
N ASN A 19 -19.27 16.44 0.02
CA ASN A 19 -18.07 16.70 -0.75
C ASN A 19 -17.12 17.47 0.16
N ALA A 20 -16.43 16.76 1.04
CA ALA A 20 -15.25 17.28 1.70
C ALA A 20 -14.24 17.50 0.58
N ASN A 21 -14.17 18.73 0.07
CA ASN A 21 -13.02 19.23 -0.66
C ASN A 21 -11.84 19.23 0.32
N ALA A 22 -11.26 18.05 0.54
CA ALA A 22 -9.94 17.92 1.11
C ALA A 22 -9.03 18.66 0.13
N SER A 23 -8.71 19.90 0.45
CA SER A 23 -7.61 20.59 -0.21
C SER A 23 -6.39 19.75 0.11
N ALA A 24 -5.99 18.89 -0.83
CA ALA A 24 -4.76 18.15 -0.71
C ALA A 24 -3.67 19.20 -0.48
N ALA A 25 -3.10 19.23 0.72
CA ALA A 25 -1.95 20.05 0.99
C ALA A 25 -0.94 19.73 -0.11
N SER A 26 -0.43 20.75 -0.80
CA SER A 26 0.60 20.52 -1.79
C SER A 26 1.71 19.72 -1.11
N PRO A 27 2.10 18.56 -1.66
CA PRO A 27 3.09 17.73 -1.01
C PRO A 27 4.33 18.60 -0.77
N SER A 28 4.86 18.57 0.44
CA SER A 28 6.18 19.12 0.70
C SER A 28 7.14 18.46 -0.29
N MET A 29 7.73 19.25 -1.19
CA MET A 29 8.74 18.71 -2.10
C MET A 29 9.94 18.31 -1.25
N PHE A 30 10.37 17.06 -1.39
CA PHE A 30 11.58 16.58 -0.76
C PHE A 30 12.78 16.97 -1.63
N ASP A 31 13.76 17.65 -1.07
CA ASP A 31 15.03 17.92 -1.77
C ASP A 31 15.88 16.64 -1.90
N HIS A 32 15.76 15.73 -0.93
CA HIS A 32 16.49 14.47 -0.88
C HIS A 32 15.61 13.33 -0.37
N ILE A 33 15.74 12.17 -1.01
CA ILE A 33 15.12 10.92 -0.59
C ILE A 33 16.23 9.88 -0.46
N VAL A 34 16.27 9.19 0.68
CA VAL A 34 17.18 8.07 0.91
C VAL A 34 16.33 6.81 1.03
N VAL A 35 16.62 5.82 0.19
CA VAL A 35 15.96 4.52 0.18
C VAL A 35 16.95 3.48 0.70
N LEU A 36 16.59 2.79 1.77
CA LEU A 36 17.34 1.66 2.32
C LEU A 36 16.60 0.37 2.01
N ILE A 37 17.28 -0.59 1.39
CA ILE A 37 16.68 -1.88 1.02
C ILE A 37 17.40 -2.97 1.81
N LEU A 38 16.62 -3.82 2.49
CA LEU A 38 17.15 -4.99 3.17
C LEU A 38 17.08 -6.18 2.23
N GLU A 39 18.23 -6.77 1.96
CA GLU A 39 18.32 -7.95 1.10
C GLU A 39 17.87 -9.20 1.87
N ASN A 40 17.09 -10.06 1.20
CA ASN A 40 16.67 -11.38 1.71
C ASN A 40 15.93 -11.37 3.06
N HIS A 41 15.27 -10.27 3.41
CA HIS A 41 14.48 -10.15 4.63
C HIS A 41 13.02 -9.81 4.33
N SER A 42 12.13 -10.60 4.92
CA SER A 42 10.69 -10.38 4.94
C SER A 42 10.27 -9.47 6.10
N LEU A 43 9.06 -8.91 6.00
CA LEU A 43 8.56 -7.96 7.00
C LEU A 43 8.53 -8.55 8.42
N ASN A 44 8.13 -9.82 8.58
CA ASN A 44 8.03 -10.49 9.88
C ASN A 44 9.40 -10.86 10.49
N GLU A 45 10.47 -10.83 9.71
CA GLU A 45 11.84 -11.01 10.24
C GLU A 45 12.39 -9.71 10.85
N ILE A 46 11.81 -8.56 10.48
CA ILE A 46 12.28 -7.22 10.87
C ILE A 46 11.32 -6.53 11.84
N TYR A 47 10.04 -6.43 11.50
CA TYR A 47 9.06 -5.69 12.28
C TYR A 47 8.68 -6.45 13.56
N GLY A 48 8.90 -5.83 14.72
CA GLY A 48 8.72 -6.46 16.03
C GLY A 48 9.87 -7.38 16.45
N SER A 49 10.89 -7.55 15.61
CA SER A 49 12.05 -8.40 15.90
C SER A 49 13.02 -7.71 16.88
N SER A 50 13.53 -8.47 17.85
CA SER A 50 14.56 -7.99 18.79
C SER A 50 15.90 -7.70 18.12
N SER A 51 16.13 -8.26 16.92
CA SER A 51 17.34 -8.03 16.12
C SER A 51 17.31 -6.70 15.35
N ALA A 52 16.13 -6.08 15.19
CA ALA A 52 15.96 -4.82 14.44
C ALA A 52 15.09 -3.78 15.19
N PRO A 53 15.42 -3.44 16.45
CA PRO A 53 14.57 -2.58 17.29
C PRO A 53 14.44 -1.16 16.73
N TYR A 54 15.49 -0.63 16.09
CA TYR A 54 15.47 0.71 15.51
C TYR A 54 14.48 0.82 14.34
N LEU A 55 14.45 -0.17 13.45
CA LEU A 55 13.53 -0.19 12.30
C LEU A 55 12.07 -0.32 12.74
N THR A 56 11.81 -1.12 13.79
CA THR A 56 10.47 -1.19 14.42
C THR A 56 10.06 0.16 15.00
N GLY A 57 10.98 0.87 15.66
CA GLY A 57 10.73 2.22 16.18
C GLY A 57 10.33 3.21 15.08
N LEU A 58 11.03 3.20 13.93
CA LEU A 58 10.69 4.05 12.78
C LEU A 58 9.31 3.72 12.21
N ALA A 59 8.98 2.44 12.03
CA ALA A 59 7.68 2.01 11.53
C ALA A 59 6.52 2.47 12.43
N ASN A 60 6.69 2.36 13.75
CA ASN A 60 5.69 2.78 14.73
C ASN A 60 5.51 4.31 14.81
N ALA A 61 6.57 5.08 14.60
CA ALA A 61 6.54 6.52 14.71
C ALA A 61 5.93 7.22 13.48
N TRP A 62 6.02 6.60 12.30
CA TRP A 62 5.68 7.25 11.03
C TRP A 62 4.64 6.48 10.22
N SER A 63 5.07 5.41 9.55
CA SER A 63 4.20 4.61 8.70
C SER A 63 4.82 3.24 8.42
N LEU A 64 3.95 2.25 8.21
CA LEU A 64 4.32 0.88 7.84
C LEU A 64 3.43 0.41 6.69
N SER A 65 4.04 -0.03 5.59
CA SER A 65 3.33 -0.70 4.50
C SER A 65 3.42 -2.22 4.68
N GLN A 66 2.27 -2.89 4.70
CA GLN A 66 2.17 -4.35 4.92
C GLN A 66 1.84 -5.14 3.64
N GLY A 67 1.71 -4.47 2.49
CA GLY A 67 1.31 -5.07 1.22
C GLY A 67 2.39 -5.05 0.14
N TYR A 68 3.66 -4.96 0.54
CA TYR A 68 4.79 -4.95 -0.40
C TYR A 68 5.31 -6.37 -0.63
N SER A 69 5.43 -6.79 -1.89
CA SER A 69 5.94 -8.09 -2.30
C SER A 69 6.96 -7.95 -3.42
N ALA A 70 7.85 -8.95 -3.55
CA ALA A 70 8.75 -9.05 -4.70
C ALA A 70 7.97 -9.18 -6.02
N VAL A 71 8.54 -8.63 -7.08
CA VAL A 71 8.04 -8.73 -8.46
C VAL A 71 8.48 -10.05 -9.10
N ASP A 72 9.69 -10.52 -8.81
CA ASP A 72 10.21 -11.81 -9.31
C ASP A 72 11.33 -12.40 -8.40
N HIS A 73 11.87 -13.55 -8.79
CA HIS A 73 13.04 -14.20 -8.18
C HIS A 73 14.05 -14.61 -9.27
N PRO A 74 15.36 -14.28 -9.18
CA PRO A 74 16.13 -13.78 -8.02
C PRO A 74 15.95 -12.28 -7.70
N SER A 75 16.74 -11.71 -6.78
CA SER A 75 16.59 -10.32 -6.30
C SER A 75 16.83 -9.23 -7.36
N GLU A 76 17.61 -9.52 -8.42
CA GLU A 76 18.00 -8.53 -9.44
C GLU A 76 16.79 -7.84 -10.12
N PRO A 77 15.81 -8.57 -10.68
CA PRO A 77 14.58 -7.97 -11.21
C PRO A 77 13.84 -7.04 -10.23
N ASN A 78 13.91 -7.29 -8.92
CA ASN A 78 13.23 -6.46 -7.93
C ASN A 78 13.85 -5.07 -7.79
N TYR A 79 15.19 -4.97 -7.83
CA TYR A 79 15.89 -3.68 -7.77
C TYR A 79 15.64 -2.87 -9.04
N LEU A 80 15.63 -3.54 -10.20
CA LEU A 80 15.31 -2.90 -11.47
C LEU A 80 13.88 -2.40 -11.49
N ALA A 81 12.92 -3.19 -11.02
CA ALA A 81 11.52 -2.78 -10.92
C ALA A 81 11.32 -1.61 -9.94
N LEU A 82 12.03 -1.60 -8.80
CA LEU A 82 11.98 -0.51 -7.83
C LEU A 82 12.41 0.84 -8.43
N VAL A 83 13.45 0.83 -9.27
CA VAL A 83 14.02 2.06 -9.84
C VAL A 83 13.33 2.47 -11.15
N SER A 84 13.01 1.50 -12.01
CA SER A 84 12.43 1.76 -13.34
C SER A 84 10.90 1.88 -13.34
N GLY A 85 10.23 1.31 -12.33
CA GLY A 85 8.77 1.18 -12.30
C GLY A 85 8.22 0.12 -13.26
N LEU A 86 9.08 -0.67 -13.92
CA LEU A 86 8.70 -1.69 -14.88
C LEU A 86 8.99 -3.08 -14.30
N ALA A 87 8.02 -3.98 -14.40
CA ALA A 87 8.23 -5.39 -14.09
C ALA A 87 8.91 -6.08 -15.29
N GLY A 88 10.07 -6.69 -15.06
CA GLY A 88 10.80 -7.41 -16.09
C GLY A 88 12.22 -7.80 -15.67
N ASP A 89 12.68 -8.88 -16.26
CA ASP A 89 14.03 -9.40 -16.16
C ASP A 89 14.88 -8.77 -17.31
N CYS A 90 16.10 -8.32 -17.03
CA CYS A 90 17.06 -7.85 -18.05
C CYS A 90 17.86 -8.98 -18.70
N SER A 91 17.47 -10.24 -18.50
CA SER A 91 18.12 -11.38 -19.11
C SER A 91 18.02 -11.26 -20.62
N ASN A 92 19.20 -11.30 -21.23
CA ASN A 92 19.33 -11.29 -22.68
C ASN A 92 18.54 -12.49 -23.23
N SER A 93 17.42 -12.23 -23.89
CA SER A 93 16.72 -13.25 -24.66
C SER A 93 17.65 -13.68 -25.80
N SER A 94 18.28 -14.84 -25.64
CA SER A 94 19.03 -15.49 -26.72
C SER A 94 18.06 -16.13 -27.71
#